data_AF-A0A7C0U4S4-F1
#
_entry.id   AF-A0A7C0U4S4-F1
#
_cell.length_a   1.000
_cell.length_b   1.000
_cell.length_c   1.000
_cell.angle_alpha   90.00
_cell.angle_beta   90.00
_cell.angle_gamma   90.00
#
_symmetry.space_group_name_H-M   'P 1'
#
loop_
_entity.id
_entity.type
_entity.pdbx_description
1 polymer ?
#
loop_
_entity_poly.entity_id
_entity_poly.type
_entity_poly.pdbx_seq_one_letter_code
_entity_poly.pdbx_strand_id
1 'polypeptide(L)'
;NTELGRAGREVYECYGFDIIHANDWLTIPVALSMARFAEKPLILSMHSTEKERGFGIDYSGLIHEIEGMGLHNASHILVDNEVTMRHVINDFNIEREKITLLTPFRDKWDERILELYKKLAKVGI
;
A
#
# COMPACT_ATOMS: atom_id res chain seq x y z
N ASN A 1 -15.83 3.72 4.79
CA ASN A 1 -14.69 4.62 4.47
C ASN A 1 -14.77 5.99 5.12
N THR A 2 -15.94 6.64 5.20
CA THR A 2 -16.08 7.99 5.81
C THR A 2 -15.60 8.08 7.26
N GLU A 3 -16.04 7.17 8.14
CA GLU A 3 -15.59 7.18 9.54
C GLU A 3 -14.09 6.90 9.70
N LEU A 4 -13.53 6.01 8.88
CA LEU A 4 -12.10 5.70 8.90
C LEU A 4 -11.26 6.92 8.47
N GLY A 5 -11.73 7.67 7.48
CA GLY A 5 -11.10 8.93 7.08
C GLY A 5 -11.16 10.01 8.16
N ARG A 6 -12.30 10.14 8.85
CA ARG A 6 -12.46 11.06 9.98
C ARG A 6 -11.50 10.71 11.12
N ALA A 7 -11.49 9.45 11.54
CA ALA A 7 -10.59 8.97 12.58
C ALA A 7 -9.11 9.15 12.20
N GLY A 8 -8.75 8.83 10.95
CA GLY A 8 -7.38 9.03 10.46
C GLY A 8 -6.94 10.50 10.52
N ARG A 9 -7.85 11.42 10.19
CA ARG A 9 -7.59 12.87 10.28
C ARG A 9 -7.46 13.34 11.72
N GLU A 10 -8.36 12.93 12.61
CA GLU A 10 -8.31 13.28 14.04
C GLU A 10 -6.98 12.82 14.66
N VAL A 11 -6.54 11.59 14.36
CA VAL A 11 -5.24 11.07 14.81
C VAL A 11 -4.08 11.90 14.26
N TYR A 12 -4.11 12.29 12.97
CA TYR A 12 -3.07 13.13 12.39
C TYR A 12 -3.00 14.51 13.05
N GLU A 13 -4.15 15.15 13.26
CA GLU A 13 -4.21 16.48 13.87
C GLU A 13 -3.74 16.46 15.35
N CYS A 14 -3.96 15.36 16.07
CA CYS A 14 -3.51 15.21 17.46
C CYS A 14 -2.03 14.81 17.61
N TYR A 15 -1.54 13.91 16.75
CA TYR A 15 -0.23 13.26 16.96
C TYR A 15 0.76 13.46 15.81
N GLY A 16 0.26 13.78 14.61
CA GLY A 16 1.02 13.70 13.37
C GLY A 16 1.42 12.27 13.00
N PHE A 17 1.92 12.11 11.78
CA PHE A 17 2.67 10.93 11.35
C PHE A 17 3.53 11.29 10.13
N ASP A 18 4.61 10.54 9.94
CA ASP A 18 5.55 10.78 8.83
C ASP A 18 5.24 9.93 7.60
N ILE A 19 4.50 8.84 7.78
CA ILE A 19 4.14 7.89 6.75
C ILE A 19 2.70 7.41 6.94
N ILE A 20 2.06 7.03 5.85
CA ILE A 20 0.78 6.31 5.88
C ILE A 20 1.04 4.92 5.33
N HIS A 21 0.64 3.88 6.06
CA HIS A 21 0.71 2.51 5.58
C HIS A 21 -0.69 1.90 5.51
N ALA A 22 -1.11 1.54 4.31
CA ALA A 22 -2.39 0.94 4.00
C ALA A 22 -2.24 -0.53 3.62
N ASN A 23 -3.30 -1.31 3.84
CA ASN A 23 -3.34 -2.74 3.55
C ASN A 23 -4.55 -3.04 2.66
N ASP A 24 -4.28 -3.58 1.48
CA ASP A 24 -5.24 -4.00 0.45
C ASP A 24 -6.28 -2.93 0.04
N TRP A 25 -7.09 -3.32 -0.96
CA TRP A 25 -8.08 -2.48 -1.64
C TRP A 25 -9.07 -1.77 -0.71
N LEU A 26 -9.46 -2.39 0.41
CA LEU A 26 -10.42 -1.81 1.35
C LEU A 26 -9.96 -0.48 1.93
N THR A 27 -8.66 -0.33 2.18
CA THR A 27 -8.10 0.85 2.85
C THR A 27 -7.58 1.91 1.88
N ILE A 28 -7.36 1.54 0.61
CA ILE A 28 -6.81 2.42 -0.43
C ILE A 28 -7.56 3.76 -0.55
N PRO A 29 -8.91 3.82 -0.61
CA PRO A 29 -9.61 5.10 -0.79
C PRO A 29 -9.32 6.09 0.34
N VAL A 30 -9.23 5.61 1.58
CA VAL A 30 -8.92 6.43 2.74
C VAL A 30 -7.45 6.81 2.74
N ALA A 31 -6.57 5.86 2.46
CA ALA A 31 -5.13 6.09 2.44
C ALA A 31 -4.72 7.13 1.39
N LEU A 32 -5.31 7.09 0.19
CA LEU A 32 -5.10 8.10 -0.85
C LEU A 32 -5.60 9.48 -0.41
N SER A 33 -6.76 9.54 0.24
CA SER A 33 -7.28 10.80 0.78
C SER A 33 -6.36 11.37 1.85
N MET A 34 -5.89 10.53 2.77
CA MET A 34 -4.99 10.93 3.85
C MET A 34 -3.61 11.34 3.33
N ALA A 35 -3.07 10.64 2.33
CA ALA A 35 -1.76 10.96 1.74
C ALA A 35 -1.78 12.33 1.06
N ARG A 36 -2.88 12.66 0.35
CA ARG A 36 -3.09 14.00 -0.21
C ARG A 36 -3.28 15.06 0.85
N PHE A 37 -4.05 14.77 1.90
CA PHE A 37 -4.34 15.73 2.97
C PHE A 37 -3.11 16.06 3.82
N ALA A 38 -2.36 15.03 4.23
CA ALA A 38 -1.21 15.17 5.11
C ALA A 38 0.11 15.43 4.37
N GLU A 39 0.10 15.34 3.04
CA GLU A 39 1.29 15.41 2.17
C GLU A 39 2.40 14.44 2.60
N LYS A 40 2.00 13.23 3.01
CA LYS A 40 2.90 12.16 3.48
C LYS A 40 2.99 11.00 2.49
N PRO A 41 4.15 10.33 2.40
CA PRO A 41 4.30 9.14 1.56
C PRO A 41 3.33 8.04 1.96
N LEU A 42 2.82 7.33 0.95
CA LEU A 42 1.93 6.20 1.10
C LEU A 42 2.69 4.90 0.84
N ILE A 43 2.69 3.99 1.80
CA ILE A 43 3.12 2.61 1.62
C ILE A 43 1.86 1.75 1.49
N LEU A 44 1.83 0.87 0.51
CA LEU A 44 0.71 -0.05 0.29
C LEU A 44 1.19 -1.49 0.36
N SER A 45 0.67 -2.25 1.32
CA SER A 45 0.77 -3.71 1.32
C SER A 45 -0.37 -4.30 0.52
N MET A 46 -0.03 -5.08 -0.50
CA MET A 46 -0.97 -5.90 -1.28
C MET A 46 -0.72 -7.36 -0.95
N HIS A 47 -1.72 -8.02 -0.34
CA HIS A 47 -1.67 -9.45 0.00
C HIS A 47 -2.22 -10.33 -1.12
N SER A 48 -3.12 -9.77 -1.92
CA SER A 48 -3.63 -10.39 -3.15
C SER A 48 -4.29 -9.32 -4.02
N THR A 49 -4.30 -9.56 -5.32
CA THR A 49 -5.13 -8.79 -6.27
C THR A 49 -6.51 -9.40 -6.40
N GLU A 50 -7.45 -8.63 -6.94
CA GLU A 50 -8.81 -9.12 -7.20
C GLU A 50 -8.83 -10.31 -8.16
N LYS A 51 -7.89 -10.34 -9.10
CA LYS A 51 -7.75 -11.44 -10.05
C LYS A 51 -7.34 -12.76 -9.39
N GLU A 52 -6.50 -12.67 -8.34
CA GLU A 52 -6.13 -13.83 -7.54
C GLU A 52 -7.31 -14.35 -6.71
N ARG A 53 -8.14 -13.45 -6.17
CA ARG A 53 -9.34 -13.81 -5.39
C ARG A 53 -10.48 -14.34 -6.24
N GLY A 54 -10.68 -13.78 -7.44
CA GLY A 54 -11.74 -14.18 -8.37
C GLY A 54 -11.48 -15.50 -9.11
N PHE A 55 -10.34 -16.17 -8.87
CA PHE A 55 -9.96 -17.43 -9.53
C PHE A 55 -10.11 -17.42 -11.07
N GLY A 56 -10.02 -16.25 -11.70
CA GLY A 56 -10.17 -16.08 -13.16
C GLY A 56 -11.61 -16.11 -13.71
N ILE A 57 -12.64 -16.13 -12.87
CA ILE A 57 -14.05 -16.17 -13.27
C ILE A 57 -14.84 -15.18 -12.40
N ASP A 58 -15.24 -14.06 -12.99
CA ASP A 58 -15.77 -12.85 -12.33
C ASP A 58 -14.81 -12.17 -11.34
N TYR A 59 -14.04 -11.20 -11.85
CA TYR A 59 -13.30 -10.26 -11.00
C TYR A 59 -14.04 -8.92 -10.95
N SER A 60 -14.14 -8.31 -9.76
CA SER A 60 -14.76 -6.99 -9.62
C SER A 60 -13.91 -5.92 -10.30
N GLY A 61 -14.39 -5.37 -11.43
CA GLY A 61 -13.73 -4.25 -12.11
C GLY A 61 -13.53 -3.05 -11.20
N LEU A 62 -14.46 -2.81 -10.27
CA LEU A 62 -14.34 -1.74 -9.27
C LEU A 62 -13.18 -1.98 -8.30
N ILE A 63 -13.02 -3.21 -7.79
CA ILE A 63 -11.91 -3.51 -6.89
C ILE A 63 -10.58 -3.42 -7.65
N HIS A 64 -10.54 -3.92 -8.89
CA HIS A 64 -9.36 -3.81 -9.75
C HIS A 64 -8.97 -2.34 -9.99
N GLU A 65 -9.92 -1.45 -10.26
CA GLU A 65 -9.67 -0.01 -10.38
C GLU A 65 -9.12 0.59 -9.08
N ILE A 66 -9.70 0.23 -7.93
CA ILE A 66 -9.22 0.69 -6.61
C ILE A 66 -7.79 0.23 -6.36
N GLU A 67 -7.48 -1.04 -6.65
CA GLU A 67 -6.11 -1.58 -6.55
C GLU A 67 -5.14 -0.79 -7.43
N GLY A 68 -5.49 -0.57 -8.71
CA GLY A 68 -4.68 0.22 -9.62
C GLY A 68 -4.44 1.65 -9.13
N MET A 69 -5.48 2.32 -8.64
CA MET A 69 -5.35 3.65 -8.04
C MET A 69 -4.36 3.66 -6.88
N GLY A 70 -4.44 2.69 -5.96
CA GLY A 70 -3.51 2.59 -4.85
C GLY A 70 -2.09 2.30 -5.29
N LEU A 71 -1.91 1.33 -6.20
CA LEU A 71 -0.60 0.93 -6.72
C LEU A 71 0.13 2.08 -7.44
N HIS A 72 -0.56 2.84 -8.29
CA HIS A 72 0.05 3.96 -8.99
C HIS A 72 0.42 5.12 -8.05
N ASN A 73 -0.42 5.40 -7.05
CA ASN A 73 -0.21 6.55 -6.15
C ASN A 73 0.62 6.24 -4.90
N ALA A 74 0.85 4.96 -4.57
CA ALA A 74 1.76 4.61 -3.48
C ALA A 74 3.17 5.14 -3.76
N SER A 75 3.91 5.52 -2.72
CA SER A 75 5.34 5.81 -2.80
C SER A 75 6.14 4.50 -2.87
N HIS A 76 5.67 3.44 -2.23
CA HIS A 76 6.30 2.12 -2.27
C HIS A 76 5.26 1.02 -2.01
N ILE A 77 5.48 -0.16 -2.59
CA ILE A 77 4.55 -1.29 -2.51
C ILE A 77 5.23 -2.48 -1.84
N LEU A 78 4.51 -3.10 -0.91
CA LEU A 78 4.91 -4.35 -0.28
C LEU A 78 4.00 -5.47 -0.77
N VAL A 79 4.60 -6.62 -1.04
CA VAL A 79 3.90 -7.85 -1.40
C VAL A 79 4.51 -8.99 -0.60
N ASP A 80 3.71 -9.97 -0.22
CA ASP A 80 4.16 -11.11 0.60
C ASP A 80 4.49 -12.36 -0.23
N ASN A 81 4.16 -12.36 -1.52
CA ASN A 81 4.39 -13.49 -2.40
C ASN A 81 4.68 -13.08 -3.87
N GLU A 82 5.36 -13.97 -4.58
CA GLU A 82 5.77 -13.80 -5.99
C GLU A 82 4.59 -13.79 -6.97
N VAL A 83 3.44 -14.39 -6.62
CA VAL A 83 2.26 -14.41 -7.48
C VAL A 83 1.67 -13.01 -7.54
N THR A 84 1.36 -12.42 -6.38
CA THR A 84 0.87 -11.05 -6.27
C THR A 84 1.86 -10.06 -6.86
N MET A 85 3.17 -10.23 -6.63
CA MET A 85 4.19 -9.37 -7.27
C MET A 85 4.07 -9.37 -8.80
N ARG A 86 3.92 -10.55 -9.41
CA ARG A 86 3.75 -10.67 -10.87
C ARG A 86 2.45 -10.04 -11.35
N HIS A 87 1.35 -10.17 -10.60
CA HIS A 87 0.10 -9.49 -10.94
C HIS A 87 0.24 -7.97 -10.88
N VAL A 88 0.84 -7.43 -9.82
CA VAL A 88 1.11 -6.00 -9.67
C VAL A 88 1.95 -5.46 -10.84
N ILE A 89 2.99 -6.19 -11.26
CA ILE A 89 3.84 -5.78 -12.38
C ILE A 89 3.09 -5.90 -13.71
N ASN A 90 2.53 -7.07 -14.01
CA ASN A 90 2.02 -7.37 -15.35
C ASN A 90 0.65 -6.78 -15.62
N ASP A 91 -0.25 -6.78 -14.64
CA ASP A 91 -1.63 -6.35 -14.84
C ASP A 91 -1.79 -4.84 -14.61
N PHE A 92 -0.96 -4.23 -13.77
CA PHE A 92 -1.01 -2.80 -13.45
C PHE A 92 0.19 -1.99 -13.95
N ASN A 93 1.13 -2.62 -14.66
CA ASN A 93 2.32 -1.97 -15.23
C ASN A 93 3.13 -1.16 -14.19
N ILE A 94 3.36 -1.76 -13.03
CA ILE A 94 4.13 -1.14 -11.94
C ILE A 94 5.60 -1.53 -12.05
N GLU A 95 6.49 -0.54 -11.94
CA GLU A 95 7.93 -0.72 -11.93
C GLU A 95 8.39 -1.63 -10.77
N ARG A 96 9.27 -2.60 -11.08
CA ARG A 96 9.73 -3.59 -10.09
C ARG A 96 10.47 -2.95 -8.93
N GLU A 97 11.15 -1.84 -9.16
CA GLU A 97 11.93 -1.06 -8.19
C GLU A 97 11.05 -0.45 -7.09
N LYS A 98 9.77 -0.20 -7.39
CA LYS A 98 8.76 0.30 -6.45
C LYS A 98 8.23 -0.80 -5.52
N ILE A 99 8.54 -2.06 -5.80
CA ILE A 99 7.95 -3.22 -5.14
C ILE A 99 9.00 -3.92 -4.29
N THR A 100 8.63 -4.32 -3.08
CA THR A 100 9.46 -5.14 -2.22
C THR A 100 8.71 -6.39 -1.77
N LEU A 101 9.26 -7.54 -2.13
CA LEU A 101 8.83 -8.83 -1.62
C LEU A 101 9.33 -8.99 -0.17
N LEU A 102 8.39 -9.13 0.75
CA LEU A 102 8.62 -9.34 2.17
C LEU A 102 7.78 -10.50 2.65
N THR A 103 8.44 -11.63 2.89
CA THR A 103 7.80 -12.78 3.53
C THR A 103 7.79 -12.56 5.04
N PRO A 104 6.63 -12.43 5.69
CA PRO A 104 6.57 -12.22 7.14
C PRO A 104 7.30 -13.33 7.89
N PHE A 105 7.95 -12.96 8.99
CA PHE A 105 8.71 -13.88 9.86
C PHE A 105 9.92 -14.57 9.21
N ARG A 106 10.39 -14.07 8.06
CA ARG A 106 11.60 -14.53 7.38
C ARG A 106 12.49 -13.35 7.01
N ASP A 107 13.74 -13.63 6.64
CA ASP A 107 14.63 -12.67 5.98
C ASP A 107 14.72 -11.28 6.65
N LYS A 108 14.68 -11.24 7.99
CA LYS A 108 14.72 -9.99 8.77
C LYS A 108 13.66 -8.99 8.30
N TRP A 109 12.46 -9.48 8.02
CA TRP A 109 11.35 -8.70 7.45
C TRP A 109 11.07 -7.39 8.20
N ASP A 110 11.17 -7.43 9.53
CA ASP A 110 10.97 -6.33 10.46
C ASP A 110 12.04 -5.24 10.29
N GLU A 111 13.32 -5.63 10.23
CA GLU A 111 14.43 -4.70 9.96
C GLU A 111 14.25 -4.02 8.60
N ARG A 112 13.91 -4.80 7.56
CA ARG A 112 13.74 -4.30 6.19
C ARG A 112 12.57 -3.32 6.07
N ILE A 113 11.45 -3.58 6.74
CA ILE A 113 10.31 -2.65 6.78
C ILE A 113 10.71 -1.37 7.52
N LEU A 114 11.41 -1.48 8.64
CA LEU A 114 11.83 -0.33 9.41
C LEU A 114 12.81 0.56 8.62
N GLU A 115 13.73 -0.03 7.86
CA GLU A 115 14.60 0.68 6.94
C GLU A 115 13.83 1.41 5.85
N LEU A 116 12.82 0.76 5.25
CA LEU A 116 11.95 1.38 4.26
C LEU A 116 11.20 2.59 4.86
N TYR A 117 10.63 2.45 6.04
CA TYR A 117 9.93 3.53 6.73
C TYR A 117 10.85 4.72 6.98
N LYS A 118 12.06 4.47 7.51
CA LYS A 118 13.07 5.52 7.74
C LYS A 118 13.44 6.24 6.45
N LYS A 119 13.65 5.49 5.36
CA LYS A 119 13.98 6.03 4.04
C LYS A 119 12.85 6.94 3.51
N LEU A 120 11.60 6.51 3.62
CA LEU A 120 10.45 7.23 3.06
C LEU A 120 10.00 8.41 3.90
N ALA A 121 10.06 8.31 5.22
CA ALA A 121 9.73 9.39 6.15
C ALA A 121 10.60 10.65 5.95
N LYS A 122 11.71 10.55 5.19
CA LYS A 122 12.70 11.63 5.02
C LYS A 122 13.12 12.22 6.38
N VAL A 123 13.33 11.36 7.38
CA VAL A 123 13.96 11.79 8.62
C VAL A 123 15.39 12.19 8.27
N GLY A 124 15.61 13.49 8.07
CA GLY A 124 16.95 14.04 8.03
C GLY A 124 17.61 13.76 9.38
N ILE A 125 18.70 13.01 9.36
CA ILE A 125 19.69 13.03 10.44
C ILE A 125 20.47 14.33 10.29
#